data_AF-A0A953QEA7-F1
#
_entry.id   AF-A0A953QEA7-F1
#
_cell.length_a   1.000
_cell.length_b   1.000
_cell.length_c   1.000
_cell.angle_alpha   90.00
_cell.angle_beta   90.00
_cell.angle_gamma   90.00
#
_symmetry.space_group_name_H-M   'P 1'
#
loop_
_entity.id
_entity.type
_entity.pdbx_description
1 polymer ?
#
loop_
_entity_poly.entity_id
_entity_poly.type
_entity_poly.pdbx_seq_one_letter_code
_entity_poly.pdbx_strand_id
1 'polypeptide(L)'
;MRKLFLAGFLLLLSARAANAQNSGDILGAHDLSPSGRSPIKGQSSAACLYCHAPHSGIGNNTPLWSQTLSSQTYDLYNSSTVQNVATQPTLGGPTSLCLSCHDGTIAPGQMVPYGSVPM
;
A
#
# COMPACT_ATOMS: atom_id res chain seq x y z
N MET A 1 53.27 -7.48 -4.47
CA MET A 1 52.30 -8.00 -3.47
C MET A 1 51.41 -6.91 -2.88
N ARG A 2 51.93 -5.88 -2.20
CA ARG A 2 51.11 -4.81 -1.56
C ARG A 2 50.17 -4.04 -2.51
N LYS A 3 50.61 -3.77 -3.76
CA LYS A 3 49.78 -3.10 -4.79
C LYS A 3 48.63 -3.97 -5.31
N LEU A 4 48.79 -5.29 -5.30
CA LEU A 4 47.76 -6.25 -5.72
C LEU A 4 46.65 -6.38 -4.67
N PHE A 5 47.03 -6.37 -3.37
CA PHE A 5 46.06 -6.34 -2.28
C PHE A 5 45.25 -5.03 -2.24
N LEU A 6 45.88 -3.88 -2.52
CA LEU A 6 45.20 -2.59 -2.56
C LEU A 6 44.19 -2.52 -3.73
N ALA A 7 44.58 -2.99 -4.92
CA ALA A 7 43.69 -3.04 -6.07
C ALA A 7 42.51 -4.01 -5.85
N GLY A 8 42.76 -5.16 -5.22
CA GLY A 8 41.70 -6.10 -4.84
C GLY A 8 40.73 -5.53 -3.80
N PHE A 9 41.23 -4.79 -2.81
CA PHE A 9 40.39 -4.14 -1.80
C PHE A 9 39.53 -3.01 -2.40
N LEU A 10 40.10 -2.20 -3.31
CA LEU A 10 39.36 -1.17 -4.06
C LEU A 10 38.27 -1.78 -4.96
N LEU A 11 38.55 -2.91 -5.62
CA LEU A 11 37.58 -3.64 -6.45
C LEU A 11 36.41 -4.19 -5.60
N LEU A 12 36.71 -4.73 -4.42
CA LEU A 12 35.70 -5.22 -3.46
C LEU A 12 34.85 -4.09 -2.86
N LEU A 13 35.41 -2.89 -2.68
CA LEU A 13 34.67 -1.70 -2.25
C LEU A 13 33.71 -1.20 -3.35
N SER A 14 34.11 -1.25 -4.62
CA SER A 14 33.23 -0.88 -5.74
C SER A 14 32.09 -1.87 -6.00
N ALA A 15 32.23 -3.13 -5.57
CA ALA A 15 31.19 -4.16 -5.72
C ALA A 15 30.01 -4.01 -4.74
N ARG A 16 30.08 -3.06 -3.78
CA ARG A 16 29.01 -2.80 -2.79
C ARG A 16 27.84 -1.98 -3.35
N ALA A 17 27.94 -1.46 -4.58
CA ALA A 17 26.92 -0.61 -5.19
C ALA A 17 25.89 -1.34 -6.09
N ALA A 18 26.02 -2.66 -6.26
CA ALA A 18 25.03 -3.45 -6.99
C ALA A 18 23.89 -3.89 -6.05
N ASN A 19 23.16 -2.92 -5.49
CA ASN A 19 21.86 -3.22 -4.92
C ASN A 19 20.94 -3.59 -6.09
N ALA A 20 20.69 -4.89 -6.27
CA ALA A 20 19.55 -5.40 -6.99
C ALA A 20 18.27 -5.14 -6.17
N GLN A 21 18.03 -3.89 -5.79
CA GLN A 21 16.70 -3.49 -5.37
C GLN A 21 15.88 -3.49 -6.65
N ASN A 22 14.86 -4.36 -6.72
CA ASN A 22 13.82 -4.23 -7.73
C ASN A 22 13.30 -2.79 -7.65
N SER A 23 13.76 -1.94 -8.57
CA SER A 23 13.40 -0.54 -8.70
C SER A 23 12.06 -0.36 -9.43
N GLY A 24 11.46 -1.50 -9.83
CA GLY A 24 10.03 -1.57 -10.11
C GLY A 24 9.28 -1.33 -8.82
N ASP A 25 8.77 -0.12 -8.65
CA ASP A 25 7.70 0.17 -7.71
C ASP A 25 6.55 -0.83 -7.97
N ILE A 26 6.45 -1.84 -7.11
CA ILE A 26 5.41 -2.88 -7.22
C ILE A 26 4.05 -2.35 -6.74
N LEU A 27 4.07 -1.28 -5.94
CA LEU A 27 2.89 -0.67 -5.35
C LEU A 27 2.27 0.32 -6.36
N GLY A 28 3.08 0.88 -7.24
CA GLY A 28 2.68 1.80 -8.30
C GLY A 28 1.96 3.02 -7.71
N ALA A 29 0.72 3.24 -8.16
CA ALA A 29 -0.13 4.32 -7.64
C ALA A 29 -0.46 4.18 -6.14
N HIS A 30 -0.27 3.01 -5.54
CA HIS A 30 -0.44 2.77 -4.11
C HIS A 30 0.85 2.93 -3.30
N ASP A 31 1.97 3.34 -3.90
CA ASP A 31 3.13 3.79 -3.12
C ASP A 31 2.86 5.21 -2.59
N LEU A 32 2.25 5.26 -1.41
CA LEU A 32 1.93 6.50 -0.69
C LEU A 32 3.13 7.01 0.12
N SER A 33 4.31 6.38 0.05
CA SER A 33 5.49 6.91 0.74
C SER A 33 5.96 8.24 0.15
N PRO A 34 6.78 9.05 0.87
CA PRO A 34 7.31 10.30 0.33
C PRO A 34 8.07 10.13 -1.01
N SER A 35 8.75 9.00 -1.16
CA SER A 35 9.49 8.62 -2.38
C SER A 35 8.63 7.96 -3.46
N GLY A 36 7.37 7.64 -3.16
CA GLY A 36 6.48 6.91 -4.05
C GLY A 36 6.03 7.71 -5.26
N ARG A 37 5.38 6.99 -6.19
CA ARG A 37 4.86 7.55 -7.45
C ARG A 37 3.40 7.99 -7.36
N SER A 38 2.74 7.75 -6.22
CA SER A 38 1.35 8.16 -6.02
C SER A 38 1.21 9.69 -6.09
N PRO A 39 0.12 10.21 -6.68
CA PRO A 39 -0.20 11.64 -6.62
C PRO A 39 -0.54 12.10 -5.19
N ILE A 40 -0.93 11.17 -4.32
CA ILE A 40 -1.19 11.42 -2.90
C ILE A 40 -0.10 10.71 -2.10
N LYS A 41 0.65 11.46 -1.31
CA LYS A 41 1.72 10.92 -0.48
C LYS A 41 1.33 11.08 0.98
N GLY A 42 2.03 10.37 1.84
CA GLY A 42 2.01 10.55 3.28
C GLY A 42 3.39 10.53 3.86
N GLN A 43 3.49 10.93 5.13
CA GLN A 43 4.77 11.09 5.82
C GLN A 43 5.42 9.75 6.19
N SER A 44 4.65 8.66 6.23
CA SER A 44 5.19 7.34 6.53
C SER A 44 5.97 6.79 5.32
N SER A 45 7.24 6.46 5.54
CA SER A 45 8.07 5.74 4.57
C SER A 45 7.75 4.24 4.49
N ALA A 46 6.98 3.72 5.45
CA ALA A 46 6.55 2.32 5.47
C ALA A 46 5.33 2.13 4.55
N ALA A 47 5.56 2.13 3.23
CA ALA A 47 4.53 2.11 2.19
C ALA A 47 3.52 0.96 2.35
N CYS A 48 3.97 -0.21 2.80
CA CYS A 48 3.10 -1.38 2.97
C CYS A 48 2.06 -1.19 4.09
N LEU A 49 2.34 -0.34 5.09
CA LEU A 49 1.48 -0.17 6.27
C LEU A 49 0.22 0.63 5.96
N TYR A 50 0.21 1.40 4.86
CA TYR A 50 -1.01 2.03 4.36
C TYR A 50 -2.07 0.98 4.00
N CYS A 51 -1.69 -0.24 3.63
CA CYS A 51 -2.62 -1.30 3.24
C CYS A 51 -2.69 -2.44 4.27
N HIS A 52 -1.55 -2.91 4.75
CA HIS A 52 -1.45 -4.11 5.57
C HIS A 52 -1.35 -3.81 7.06
N ALA A 53 -2.26 -4.40 7.83
CA ALA A 53 -2.21 -4.36 9.28
C ALA A 53 -1.33 -5.48 9.83
N PRO A 54 -0.58 -5.25 10.94
CA PRO A 54 0.15 -6.31 11.61
C PRO A 54 -0.81 -7.25 12.33
N HIS A 55 -0.43 -8.53 12.46
CA HIS A 55 -1.22 -9.56 13.16
C HIS A 55 -1.53 -9.21 14.63
N SER A 56 -0.74 -8.33 15.25
CA SER A 56 -0.93 -7.87 16.63
C SER A 56 -1.86 -6.66 16.78
N GLY A 57 -2.32 -6.05 15.68
CA GLY A 57 -2.91 -4.71 15.70
C GLY A 57 -4.42 -4.62 15.51
N ILE A 58 -5.07 -5.62 14.90
CA ILE A 58 -6.52 -5.60 14.64
C ILE A 58 -7.09 -7.00 14.84
N GLY A 59 -7.88 -7.20 15.89
CA GLY A 59 -8.70 -8.41 16.06
C GLY A 59 -9.93 -8.37 15.14
N ASN A 60 -10.40 -9.54 14.70
CA ASN A 60 -11.68 -9.74 14.00
C ASN A 60 -11.84 -9.15 12.59
N ASN A 61 -10.77 -8.65 11.95
CA ASN A 61 -10.80 -8.26 10.53
C ASN A 61 -9.99 -9.25 9.68
N THR A 62 -10.65 -9.88 8.71
CA THR A 62 -10.01 -10.73 7.69
C THR A 62 -10.40 -10.22 6.30
N PRO A 63 -9.44 -9.82 5.45
CA PRO A 63 -7.99 -9.82 5.70
C PRO A 63 -7.55 -8.71 6.67
N LEU A 64 -6.31 -8.84 7.17
CA LEU A 64 -5.67 -7.81 8.00
C LEU A 64 -5.37 -6.56 7.16
N TRP A 65 -6.30 -5.61 7.21
CA TRP A 65 -6.30 -4.38 6.42
C TRP A 65 -6.14 -3.16 7.34
N SER A 66 -5.16 -2.32 7.03
CA SER A 66 -4.85 -1.14 7.85
C SER A 66 -5.88 -0.04 7.72
N GLN A 67 -6.48 0.18 6.54
CA GLN A 67 -7.37 1.32 6.37
C GLN A 67 -8.69 1.11 7.11
N THR A 68 -9.24 2.23 7.56
CA THR A 68 -10.61 2.26 8.06
C THR A 68 -11.54 1.91 6.91
N LEU A 69 -12.39 0.90 7.08
CA LEU A 69 -13.31 0.48 6.03
C LEU A 69 -14.46 1.47 5.90
N SER A 70 -14.81 1.79 4.65
CA SER A 70 -16.03 2.57 4.37
C SER A 70 -17.27 1.72 4.62
N SER A 71 -18.20 2.26 5.38
CA SER A 71 -19.53 1.69 5.62
C SER A 71 -20.62 2.38 4.79
N GLN A 72 -20.23 3.08 3.72
CA GLN A 72 -21.19 3.73 2.83
C GLN A 72 -22.08 2.73 2.11
N THR A 73 -23.30 3.19 1.83
CA THR A 73 -24.22 2.51 0.92
C THR A 73 -24.10 3.16 -0.45
N TYR A 74 -23.86 2.35 -1.49
CA TYR A 74 -23.60 2.86 -2.84
C TYR A 74 -24.84 2.75 -3.72
N ASP A 75 -25.00 3.72 -4.63
CA ASP A 75 -25.91 3.57 -5.74
C ASP A 75 -25.34 2.54 -6.73
N LEU A 76 -26.02 1.41 -6.86
CA LEU A 76 -25.54 0.30 -7.67
C LEU A 76 -25.88 0.51 -9.13
N TYR A 77 -24.92 0.19 -10.00
CA TYR A 77 -25.13 0.27 -11.45
C TYR A 77 -26.25 -0.67 -11.90
N ASN A 78 -27.17 -0.14 -12.68
CA ASN A 78 -28.30 -0.88 -13.25
C ASN A 78 -28.49 -0.47 -14.72
N SER A 79 -28.52 -1.44 -15.63
CA SER A 79 -28.82 -1.21 -17.05
C SER A 79 -29.57 -2.40 -17.64
N SER A 80 -30.27 -2.18 -18.76
CA SER A 80 -30.95 -3.25 -19.50
C SER A 80 -30.00 -4.31 -20.07
N THR A 81 -28.69 -4.03 -20.09
CA THR A 81 -27.65 -4.93 -20.59
C THR A 81 -26.90 -5.68 -19.48
N VAL A 82 -27.10 -5.29 -18.21
CA VAL A 82 -26.44 -5.92 -17.07
C VAL A 82 -26.98 -7.34 -16.89
N GLN A 83 -26.08 -8.32 -16.78
CA GLN A 83 -26.43 -9.73 -16.61
C GLN A 83 -26.30 -10.22 -15.17
N ASN A 84 -25.64 -9.44 -14.31
CA ASN A 84 -25.42 -9.79 -12.90
C ASN A 84 -26.32 -8.95 -11.99
N VAL A 85 -26.77 -9.54 -10.89
CA VAL A 85 -27.47 -8.77 -9.85
C VAL A 85 -26.42 -7.99 -9.06
N ALA A 86 -26.43 -6.67 -9.19
CA ALA A 86 -25.57 -5.81 -8.39
C ALA A 86 -25.98 -5.93 -6.91
N THR A 87 -24.99 -6.02 -6.03
CA THR A 87 -25.17 -6.08 -4.57
C THR A 87 -24.24 -5.10 -3.89
N GLN A 88 -24.60 -4.68 -2.67
CA GLN A 88 -23.70 -3.84 -1.87
C GLN A 88 -22.41 -4.60 -1.58
N PRO A 89 -21.24 -3.93 -1.60
CA PRO A 89 -19.99 -4.56 -1.19
C PRO A 89 -20.08 -5.09 0.24
N THR A 90 -19.71 -6.34 0.45
CA THR A 90 -19.55 -6.87 1.81
C THR A 90 -18.42 -6.10 2.50
N LEU A 91 -18.69 -5.59 3.70
CA LEU A 91 -17.68 -4.89 4.50
C LEU A 91 -16.49 -5.83 4.78
N GLY A 92 -15.28 -5.38 4.45
CA GLY A 92 -14.06 -6.18 4.55
C GLY A 92 -13.87 -7.19 3.40
N GLY A 93 -14.83 -7.29 2.48
CA GLY A 93 -14.65 -8.00 1.22
C GLY A 93 -13.74 -7.23 0.24
N PRO A 94 -13.26 -7.87 -0.84
CA PRO A 94 -12.26 -7.29 -1.75
C PRO A 94 -12.61 -5.89 -2.26
N THR A 95 -13.86 -5.69 -2.68
CA THR A 95 -14.33 -4.38 -3.16
C THR A 95 -14.32 -3.32 -2.06
N SER A 96 -14.71 -3.67 -0.83
CA SER A 96 -14.70 -2.76 0.33
C SER A 96 -13.27 -2.29 0.67
N LEU A 97 -12.25 -3.12 0.49
CA LEU A 97 -10.84 -2.73 0.70
C LEU A 97 -10.37 -1.67 -0.30
N CYS A 98 -10.80 -1.77 -1.57
CA CYS A 98 -10.48 -0.75 -2.56
C CYS A 98 -11.22 0.56 -2.24
N LEU A 99 -12.50 0.45 -1.92
CA LEU A 99 -13.36 1.59 -1.67
C LEU A 99 -12.98 2.34 -0.38
N SER A 100 -12.34 1.70 0.59
CA SER A 100 -11.83 2.38 1.80
C SER A 100 -10.84 3.51 1.50
N CYS A 101 -10.25 3.54 0.31
CA CYS A 101 -9.39 4.63 -0.15
C CYS A 101 -10.03 5.45 -1.29
N HIS A 102 -10.78 4.79 -2.17
CA HIS A 102 -11.18 5.35 -3.47
C HIS A 102 -12.57 5.96 -3.51
N ASP A 103 -13.42 5.71 -2.51
CA ASP A 103 -14.78 6.26 -2.51
C ASP A 103 -14.88 7.70 -1.99
N GLY A 104 -13.76 8.26 -1.50
CA GLY A 104 -13.67 9.64 -1.02
C GLY A 104 -14.30 9.89 0.35
N THR A 105 -14.75 8.85 1.05
CA THR A 105 -15.43 8.99 2.35
C THR A 105 -14.46 8.93 3.53
N ILE A 106 -13.30 8.32 3.31
CA ILE A 106 -12.24 8.15 4.29
C ILE A 106 -10.95 8.67 3.66
N ALA A 107 -10.21 9.50 4.40
CA ALA A 107 -8.93 9.99 3.91
C ALA A 107 -7.89 8.85 3.90
N PRO A 108 -7.01 8.74 2.89
CA PRO A 108 -6.05 7.62 2.75
C PRO A 108 -5.06 7.42 3.91
N GLY A 109 -4.96 8.39 4.83
CA GLY A 109 -4.16 8.29 6.05
C GLY A 109 -4.90 7.71 7.26
N GLN A 110 -6.20 7.43 7.16
CA GLN A 110 -7.02 6.98 8.29
C GLN A 110 -6.92 5.46 8.48
N MET A 111 -5.94 5.04 9.27
CA MET A 111 -5.63 3.64 9.50
C MET A 111 -6.08 3.19 10.89
N VAL A 112 -6.67 2.00 10.97
CA VAL A 112 -7.12 1.39 12.22
C VAL A 112 -5.96 1.17 13.22
N PRO A 113 -4.79 0.62 12.85
CA PRO A 113 -3.70 0.39 13.81
C PRO A 113 -2.92 1.64 14.18
N TYR A 114 -2.94 2.67 13.33
CA TYR A 114 -2.02 3.80 13.39
C TYR A 114 -2.71 5.17 13.56
N GLY A 115 -4.04 5.19 13.57
CA GLY A 115 -4.83 6.41 13.58
C GLY A 115 -4.68 7.21 12.28
N SER A 116 -4.83 8.52 12.39
CA SER A 116 -4.66 9.45 11.27
C SER A 116 -3.17 9.71 11.00
N VAL A 117 -2.62 9.04 9.97
CA VAL A 117 -1.30 9.33 9.43
C VAL A 117 -1.40 10.57 8.53
N PRO A 118 -0.55 11.59 8.73
CA PRO A 118 -0.50 12.75 7.84
C PRO A 118 -0.15 12.35 6.41
N MET A 119 -0.97 12.84 5.48
CA MET A 119 -0.79 12.70 4.03
C MET A 119 0.00 13.91 3.49
#